data_AF-A0A7V8WPU4-F1
#
_entry.id   AF-A0A7V8WPU4-F1
#
_cell.length_a   1.000
_cell.length_b   1.000
_cell.length_c   1.000
_cell.angle_alpha   90.00
_cell.angle_beta   90.00
_cell.angle_gamma   90.00
#
_symmetry.space_group_name_H-M   'P 1'
#
loop_
_entity.id
_entity.type
_entity.pdbx_description
1 polymer ?
#
loop_
_entity_poly.entity_id
_entity_poly.type
_entity_poly.pdbx_seq_one_letter_code
_entity_poly.pdbx_strand_id
1 'polypeptide(L)'
;MTSQPRTWTLLGADRNPYESDRPGGLGGHRKSRIYGRLDCPGARRAIARGGYVANRVFFLDEAAAIAAGYRPCAVCMRERYDEWKADPIAFAGKRIAWPGGLRGV
;
A
#
# COMPACT_ATOMS: atom_id res chain seq x y z
N MET A 1 -22.30 -15.95 -23.40
CA MET A 1 -21.40 -14.78 -23.25
C MET A 1 -20.77 -14.84 -21.87
N THR A 2 -19.71 -15.63 -21.70
CA THR A 2 -18.93 -15.66 -20.46
C THR A 2 -18.04 -14.42 -20.44
N SER A 3 -18.42 -13.43 -19.61
CA SER A 3 -17.57 -12.28 -19.34
C SER A 3 -16.30 -12.77 -18.65
N GLN A 4 -15.14 -12.60 -19.29
CA GLN A 4 -13.85 -12.95 -18.70
C GLN A 4 -13.71 -12.32 -17.30
N PRO A 5 -13.25 -13.07 -16.28
CA PRO A 5 -12.99 -12.50 -14.98
C PRO A 5 -11.87 -11.46 -15.12
N ARG A 6 -12.18 -10.25 -14.69
CA ARG A 6 -11.29 -9.10 -14.73
C ARG A 6 -10.31 -9.23 -13.54
N THR A 7 -9.07 -9.67 -13.78
CA THR A 7 -8.05 -9.96 -12.74
C THR A 7 -7.04 -8.82 -12.54
N TRP A 8 -6.99 -8.25 -11.34
CA TRP A 8 -6.20 -7.04 -11.02
C TRP A 8 -4.86 -7.41 -10.40
N THR A 9 -3.78 -6.79 -10.87
CA THR A 9 -2.46 -6.97 -10.28
C THR A 9 -2.30 -6.09 -9.03
N LEU A 10 -2.21 -6.72 -7.87
CA LEU A 10 -1.99 -6.07 -6.58
C LEU A 10 -0.62 -6.44 -6.03
N LEU A 11 -0.09 -5.62 -5.12
CA LEU A 11 1.13 -5.89 -4.40
C LEU A 11 0.80 -6.51 -3.04
N GLY A 12 1.34 -7.70 -2.78
CA GLY A 12 1.18 -8.40 -1.51
C GLY A 12 2.10 -7.87 -0.41
N ALA A 13 1.88 -8.35 0.80
CA ALA A 13 2.72 -8.08 1.97
C ALA A 13 4.21 -8.41 1.71
N ASP A 14 4.49 -9.42 0.90
CA ASP A 14 5.86 -9.85 0.56
C ASP A 14 6.55 -8.95 -0.47
N ARG A 15 5.87 -7.89 -0.94
CA ARG A 15 6.27 -7.02 -2.06
C ARG A 15 6.32 -7.74 -3.41
N ASN A 16 5.63 -8.87 -3.51
CA ASN A 16 5.42 -9.59 -4.76
C ASN A 16 4.06 -9.23 -5.37
N PRO A 17 4.00 -8.93 -6.67
CA PRO A 17 2.74 -8.78 -7.37
C PRO A 17 1.97 -10.11 -7.38
N TYR A 18 0.66 -10.06 -7.17
CA TYR A 18 -0.25 -11.19 -7.29
C TYR A 18 -1.54 -10.77 -8.02
N GLU A 19 -2.22 -11.74 -8.64
CA GLU A 19 -3.51 -11.50 -9.29
C GLU A 19 -4.65 -11.64 -8.28
N SER A 20 -5.55 -10.66 -8.30
CA SER A 20 -6.71 -10.59 -7.42
C SER A 20 -7.98 -10.48 -8.27
N ASP A 21 -9.04 -11.16 -7.83
CA ASP A 21 -10.39 -11.02 -8.36
C ASP A 21 -11.04 -9.69 -7.99
N ARG A 22 -10.51 -9.03 -6.94
CA ARG A 22 -10.98 -7.74 -6.44
C ARG A 22 -10.00 -6.61 -6.75
N PRO A 23 -10.51 -5.39 -7.02
CA PRO A 23 -9.67 -4.21 -7.09
C PRO A 23 -9.00 -3.88 -5.77
N GLY A 24 -7.78 -3.36 -5.86
CA GLY A 24 -7.10 -2.77 -4.72
C GLY A 24 -7.83 -1.51 -4.25
N GLY A 25 -8.08 -1.42 -2.94
CA GLY A 25 -8.70 -0.24 -2.32
C GLY A 25 -7.72 0.92 -2.12
N LEU A 26 -6.42 0.64 -2.15
CA LEU A 26 -5.36 1.62 -1.93
C LEU A 26 -4.37 1.65 -3.08
N GLY A 27 -3.81 2.83 -3.33
CA GLY A 27 -2.77 3.05 -4.31
C GLY A 27 -1.47 3.43 -3.63
N GLY A 28 -0.35 3.09 -4.27
CA GLY A 28 0.96 3.48 -3.80
C GLY A 28 1.95 3.74 -4.90
N HIS A 29 3.13 4.18 -4.50
CA HIS A 29 4.25 4.47 -5.40
C HIS A 29 5.47 3.66 -4.97
N ARG A 30 5.93 2.77 -5.84
CA ARG A 30 6.99 1.80 -5.56
C ARG A 30 8.31 2.44 -5.13
N LYS A 31 8.72 3.53 -5.80
CA LYS A 31 10.01 4.18 -5.52
C LYS A 31 10.03 4.94 -4.20
N SER A 32 8.95 5.66 -3.88
CA SER A 32 8.88 6.44 -2.63
C SER A 32 8.30 5.64 -1.45
N ARG A 33 7.85 4.40 -1.71
CA ARG A 33 7.19 3.50 -0.74
C ARG A 33 6.08 4.19 0.04
N ILE A 34 5.23 4.94 -0.67
CA ILE A 34 4.07 5.63 -0.08
C ILE A 34 2.82 4.89 -0.50
N TYR A 35 1.92 4.60 0.43
CA TYR A 35 0.55 4.19 0.13
C TYR A 35 -0.44 5.29 0.54
N GLY A 36 -1.61 5.27 -0.07
CA GLY A 36 -2.69 6.19 0.25
C GLY A 36 -3.94 5.83 -0.54
N ARG A 37 -4.93 6.69 -0.46
CA ARG A 37 -6.17 6.50 -1.18
C ARG A 37 -6.01 6.77 -2.68
N LEU A 38 -6.88 6.15 -3.48
CA LEU A 38 -6.87 6.29 -4.94
C LEU A 38 -7.24 7.71 -5.40
N ASP A 39 -7.97 8.46 -4.57
CA ASP A 39 -8.38 9.86 -4.76
C ASP A 39 -7.35 10.88 -4.24
N CYS A 40 -6.15 10.44 -3.84
CA CYS A 40 -5.15 11.32 -3.23
C CYS A 40 -4.76 12.49 -4.17
N PRO A 41 -4.91 13.75 -3.74
CA PRO A 41 -4.47 14.93 -4.51
C PRO A 41 -2.97 14.89 -4.84
N GLY A 42 -2.16 14.33 -3.95
CA GLY A 42 -0.72 14.14 -4.17
C GLY A 42 -0.43 13.15 -5.30
N ALA A 43 -1.14 12.03 -5.35
CA ALA A 43 -1.03 11.07 -6.44
C ALA A 43 -1.46 11.68 -7.77
N ARG A 44 -2.58 12.42 -7.79
CA ARG A 44 -3.07 13.11 -8.99
C ARG A 44 -2.07 14.14 -9.52
N ARG A 45 -1.46 14.94 -8.64
CA ARG A 45 -0.39 15.89 -9.03
C ARG A 45 0.85 15.17 -9.58
N ALA A 46 1.22 14.04 -9.01
CA ALA A 46 2.38 13.27 -9.47
C ALA A 46 2.11 12.59 -10.83
N ILE A 47 0.90 12.11 -11.06
CA ILE A 47 0.45 11.60 -12.37
C ILE A 47 0.46 12.73 -13.41
N ALA A 48 -0.07 13.91 -13.08
CA ALA A 48 -0.05 15.07 -13.96
C ALA A 48 1.38 15.53 -14.34
N ARG A 49 2.37 15.24 -13.48
CA ARG A 49 3.79 15.51 -13.75
C ARG A 49 4.49 14.42 -14.58
N GLY A 50 3.77 13.39 -15.04
CA GLY A 50 4.27 12.37 -15.96
C GLY A 50 5.16 11.27 -15.35
N GLY A 51 5.67 11.43 -14.12
CA GLY A 51 6.64 10.49 -13.53
C GLY A 51 6.05 9.31 -12.73
N TYR A 52 4.74 9.28 -12.49
CA TYR A 52 4.15 8.43 -11.44
C TYR A 52 3.58 7.09 -11.91
N VAL A 53 3.17 7.00 -13.18
CA VAL A 53 2.35 5.86 -13.66
C VAL A 53 3.15 4.55 -13.69
N ALA A 54 4.41 4.60 -14.13
CA ALA A 54 5.25 3.40 -14.27
C ALA A 54 5.58 2.69 -12.93
N ASN A 55 5.48 3.40 -11.81
CA ASN A 55 5.79 2.87 -10.48
C ASN A 55 4.53 2.82 -9.58
N ARG A 56 3.34 2.96 -10.17
CA ARG A 56 2.08 2.88 -9.44
C ARG A 56 1.82 1.43 -9.06
N VAL A 57 1.61 1.19 -7.78
CA VAL A 57 1.23 -0.11 -7.23
C VAL A 57 -0.12 0.00 -6.56
N PHE A 58 -0.82 -1.12 -6.42
CA PHE A 58 -2.12 -1.18 -5.75
C PHE A 58 -2.07 -2.19 -4.63
N PHE A 59 -2.78 -1.89 -3.55
CA PHE A 59 -2.90 -2.78 -2.39
C PHE A 59 -4.36 -3.08 -2.15
N LEU A 60 -4.61 -4.30 -1.70
CA LEU A 60 -5.95 -4.71 -1.27
C LEU A 60 -6.40 -3.88 -0.07
N ASP A 61 -5.54 -3.78 0.94
CA ASP A 61 -5.79 -3.08 2.19
C ASP A 61 -4.52 -2.42 2.75
N GLU A 62 -4.69 -1.69 3.83
CA GLU A 62 -3.61 -0.98 4.52
C GLU A 62 -2.63 -1.95 5.19
N ALA A 63 -3.07 -3.12 5.64
CA ALA A 63 -2.18 -4.09 6.28
C ALA A 63 -1.16 -4.64 5.28
N ALA A 64 -1.58 -4.99 4.06
CA ALA A 64 -0.70 -5.43 2.99
C ALA A 64 0.31 -4.33 2.62
N ALA A 65 -0.12 -3.07 2.57
CA ALA A 65 0.78 -1.95 2.30
C ALA A 65 1.84 -1.75 3.40
N ILE A 66 1.43 -1.80 4.66
CA ILE A 66 2.32 -1.67 5.82
C ILE A 66 3.32 -2.83 5.88
N ALA A 67 2.84 -4.07 5.72
CA ALA A 67 3.69 -5.25 5.71
C ALA A 67 4.69 -5.24 4.54
N ALA A 68 4.29 -4.69 3.39
CA ALA A 68 5.19 -4.45 2.26
C ALA A 68 6.23 -3.32 2.51
N GLY A 69 6.18 -2.66 3.66
CA GLY A 69 7.10 -1.58 4.05
C GLY A 69 6.77 -0.23 3.45
N TYR A 70 5.49 0.03 3.14
CA TYR A 70 5.03 1.31 2.64
C TYR A 70 4.55 2.18 3.80
N ARG A 71 4.87 3.48 3.73
CA ARG A 71 4.39 4.49 4.69
C ARG A 71 3.09 5.14 4.21
N PRO A 72 2.21 5.55 5.14
CA PRO A 72 1.01 6.30 4.80
C PRO A 72 1.35 7.66 4.17
N CYS A 73 0.45 8.14 3.31
CA CYS A 73 0.57 9.43 2.66
C CYS A 73 0.21 10.56 3.62
N ALA A 74 1.14 11.48 3.85
CA ALA A 74 0.93 12.68 4.68
C ALA A 74 -0.16 13.66 4.19
N VAL A 75 -0.71 13.46 2.98
CA VAL A 75 -1.76 14.31 2.40
C VAL A 75 -3.15 13.71 2.61
N CYS A 76 -3.36 12.45 2.26
CA CYS A 76 -4.69 11.81 2.31
C CYS A 76 -4.92 10.92 3.54
N MET A 77 -3.86 10.54 4.26
CA MET A 77 -3.88 9.66 5.43
C MET A 77 -3.08 10.30 6.56
N ARG A 78 -3.43 11.54 6.94
CA ARG A 78 -2.63 12.36 7.87
C ARG A 78 -2.52 11.74 9.26
N GLU A 79 -3.62 11.25 9.81
CA GLU A 79 -3.65 10.57 11.11
C GLU A 79 -2.69 9.37 11.15
N ARG A 80 -2.79 8.48 10.15
CA ARG A 80 -1.90 7.32 10.03
C ARG A 80 -0.45 7.72 9.79
N TYR A 81 -0.23 8.82 9.07
CA TYR A 81 1.10 9.39 8.88
C TYR A 81 1.70 9.92 10.18
N ASP A 82 0.92 10.58 11.02
CA ASP A 82 1.40 11.10 12.29
C ASP A 82 1.68 9.93 13.27
N GLU A 83 0.86 8.88 13.28
CA GLU A 83 1.13 7.62 14.01
C GLU A 83 2.42 6.94 13.53
N TRP A 84 2.57 6.78 12.21
CA TRP A 84 3.78 6.23 11.61
C TRP A 84 5.02 7.08 11.91
N LYS A 85 4.88 8.41 11.92
CA LYS A 85 5.98 9.34 12.19
C LYS A 85 6.40 9.32 13.66
N ALA A 86 5.46 9.11 14.58
CA ALA A 86 5.74 8.99 16.01
C ALA A 86 6.54 7.73 16.32
N ASP A 87 6.14 6.59 15.75
CA ASP A 87 6.87 5.34 15.90
C ASP A 87 6.67 4.41 14.68
N PRO A 88 7.59 4.42 13.70
CA PRO A 88 7.50 3.60 12.51
C PRO A 88 7.54 2.09 12.80
N ILE A 89 8.28 1.69 13.84
CA ILE A 89 8.47 0.28 14.20
C ILE A 89 7.21 -0.25 14.87
N ALA A 90 6.64 0.51 15.83
CA ALA A 90 5.38 0.15 16.45
C ALA A 90 4.20 0.23 15.47
N PHE A 91 4.19 1.20 14.55
CA PHE A 91 3.16 1.31 13.52
C PHE A 91 3.13 0.10 12.60
N ALA A 92 4.31 -0.39 12.18
CA ALA A 92 4.41 -1.65 11.46
C ALA A 92 3.98 -2.82 12.36
N GLY A 93 4.57 -2.93 13.56
CA GLY A 93 4.39 -4.03 14.51
C GLY A 93 2.94 -4.25 15.00
N LYS A 94 2.13 -3.19 15.15
CA LYS A 94 0.73 -3.28 15.64
C LYS A 94 -0.19 -4.09 14.74
N ARG A 95 0.15 -4.31 13.47
CA ARG A 95 -0.72 -4.98 12.48
C ARG A 95 -0.12 -6.23 11.84
N ILE A 96 1.17 -6.50 12.06
CA ILE A 96 1.84 -7.78 11.78
C ILE A 96 1.82 -8.68 13.03
N ALA A 97 0.69 -8.72 13.75
CA ALA A 97 0.42 -9.84 14.66
C ALA A 97 0.31 -11.11 13.80
N TRP A 98 1.49 -11.66 13.53
CA TRP A 98 1.76 -12.83 12.73
C TRP A 98 1.15 -14.04 13.47
N PRO A 99 0.28 -14.84 12.84
CA PRO A 99 -0.39 -15.96 13.51
C PRO A 99 0.53 -17.18 13.74
N GLY A 100 1.85 -16.99 13.88
CA GLY A 100 2.82 -18.09 13.92
C GLY A 100 4.24 -17.75 14.39
N GLY A 101 4.41 -17.32 15.64
CA GLY A 101 5.61 -17.65 16.43
C GLY A 101 6.97 -16.98 16.11
N LEU A 102 7.43 -16.16 17.07
CA LEU A 102 8.77 -16.05 17.68
C LEU A 102 10.06 -16.02 16.83
N ARG A 103 10.81 -14.93 16.98
CA ARG A 103 12.17 -14.82 17.61
C ARG A 103 12.57 -13.33 17.54
N GLY A 104 12.97 -12.64 18.61
CA GLY A 104 13.80 -13.08 19.71
C GLY A 104 15.28 -12.95 19.31
N VAL A 105 15.85 -11.75 19.48
CA VAL A 105 17.22 -11.50 19.98
C VAL A 105 17.19 -10.21 20.80
#